data_AF-A0A9E2BX46-F1
#
_entry.id   AF-A0A9E2BX46-F1
#
_cell.length_a   1.000
_cell.length_b   1.000
_cell.length_c   1.000
_cell.angle_alpha   90.00
_cell.angle_beta   90.00
_cell.angle_gamma   90.00
#
_symmetry.space_group_name_H-M   'P 1'
#
loop_
_entity.id
_entity.type
_entity.pdbx_description
1 polymer ?
#
loop_
_entity_poly.entity_id
_entity_poly.type
_entity_poly.pdbx_seq_one_letter_code
_entity_poly.pdbx_strand_id
1 'polypeptide(L)'
;RLDWAGIHQRRRENYVNLLDAISGIPQLSPVFPALTAEAMPLGLPVYISGISRDWLWDELGKAGIGLTIHWQDIPHDPRLNEDATIVEMAGRMLTLVCDQRTSRKQMDNMAETVKCCLRNAGPA
;
A
#
# COMPACT_ATOMS: atom_id res chain seq x y z
N ARG A 1 14.61 22.95 -14.66
CA ARG A 1 13.21 23.11 -14.20
C ARG A 1 12.59 21.72 -14.12
N LEU A 2 11.89 21.39 -13.03
CA LEU A 2 11.22 20.09 -12.88
C LEU A 2 9.99 20.02 -13.78
N ASP A 3 9.79 18.88 -14.44
CA ASP A 3 8.60 18.58 -15.25
C ASP A 3 7.46 18.09 -14.36
N TRP A 4 6.72 19.03 -13.77
CA TRP A 4 5.59 18.71 -12.88
C TRP A 4 4.46 17.97 -13.58
N ALA A 5 4.19 18.30 -14.85
CA ALA A 5 3.15 17.65 -15.63
C ALA A 5 3.49 16.17 -15.89
N GLY A 6 4.73 15.89 -16.30
CA GLY A 6 5.22 14.53 -16.49
C GLY A 6 5.27 13.72 -15.19
N ILE A 7 5.68 14.33 -14.07
CA ILE A 7 5.64 13.68 -12.75
C ILE A 7 4.21 13.32 -12.35
N HIS A 8 3.28 14.26 -12.51
CA HIS A 8 1.86 14.03 -12.22
C HIS A 8 1.28 12.89 -13.06
N GLN A 9 1.50 12.93 -14.38
CA GLN A 9 1.03 11.89 -15.29
C GLN A 9 1.61 10.52 -14.96
N ARG A 10 2.93 10.42 -14.78
CA ARG A 10 3.60 9.14 -14.50
C ARG A 10 3.12 8.51 -13.19
N ARG A 11 2.94 9.31 -12.13
CA ARG A 11 2.42 8.82 -10.85
C ARG A 11 1.01 8.25 -10.98
N ARG A 12 0.15 8.88 -11.77
CA ARG A 12 -1.22 8.40 -12.04
C ARG A 12 -1.22 7.12 -12.86
N GLU A 13 -0.40 7.04 -13.90
CA GLU A 13 -0.21 5.80 -14.68
C GLU A 13 0.28 4.66 -13.78
N ASN A 14 1.26 4.92 -12.91
CA ASN A 14 1.77 3.92 -11.97
C ASN A 14 0.70 3.47 -10.97
N TYR A 15 -0.12 4.38 -10.47
CA TYR A 15 -1.23 4.05 -9.57
C TYR A 15 -2.23 3.09 -10.22
N VAL A 16 -2.63 3.36 -11.46
CA VAL A 16 -3.56 2.49 -12.22
C VAL A 16 -2.93 1.12 -12.48
N ASN A 17 -1.68 1.09 -12.95
CA ASN A 17 -0.96 -0.18 -13.16
C ASN A 17 -0.90 -1.02 -11.87
N LEU A 18 -0.72 -0.37 -10.73
CA LEU A 18 -0.61 -1.06 -9.45
C LEU A 18 -1.97 -1.54 -8.94
N LEU A 19 -3.04 -0.77 -9.13
CA LEU A 19 -4.42 -1.22 -8.87
C LEU A 19 -4.72 -2.51 -9.65
N ASP A 20 -4.39 -2.53 -10.94
CA ASP A 20 -4.61 -3.71 -11.79
C ASP A 20 -3.81 -4.91 -11.27
N ALA A 21 -2.54 -4.69 -10.90
CA ALA A 21 -1.64 -5.74 -10.40
C ALA A 21 -2.13 -6.38 -9.08
N ILE A 22 -2.85 -5.65 -8.24
CA ILE A 22 -3.36 -6.16 -6.95
C ILE A 22 -4.83 -6.61 -6.99
N SER A 23 -5.55 -6.36 -8.08
CA SER A 23 -7.01 -6.57 -8.20
C SER A 23 -7.49 -8.01 -7.88
N GLY A 24 -6.61 -9.01 -8.04
CA GLY A 24 -6.89 -10.42 -7.76
C GLY A 24 -6.43 -10.92 -6.39
N ILE A 25 -6.03 -10.03 -5.46
CA ILE A 25 -5.52 -10.41 -4.13
C ILE A 25 -6.61 -10.12 -3.08
N PRO A 26 -7.37 -11.13 -2.60
CA PRO A 26 -8.53 -10.92 -1.72
C PRO A 26 -8.19 -10.21 -0.41
N GLN A 27 -6.96 -10.37 0.08
CA GLN A 27 -6.51 -9.77 1.32
C GLN A 27 -6.24 -8.26 1.22
N LEU A 28 -6.18 -7.71 0.01
CA LEU A 28 -5.91 -6.29 -0.24
C LEU A 28 -7.17 -5.57 -0.70
N SER A 29 -7.48 -4.46 -0.05
CA SER A 29 -8.56 -3.56 -0.47
C SER A 29 -8.02 -2.15 -0.67
N PRO A 30 -7.99 -1.59 -1.90
CA PRO A 30 -7.59 -0.21 -2.13
C PRO A 30 -8.45 0.76 -1.30
N VAL A 31 -7.82 1.70 -0.59
CA VAL A 31 -8.56 2.75 0.13
C VAL A 31 -9.24 3.69 -0.87
N PHE A 32 -8.57 3.95 -1.99
CA PHE A 32 -9.13 4.71 -3.11
C PHE A 32 -9.07 3.84 -4.38
N PRO A 33 -10.20 3.31 -4.88
CA PRO A 33 -10.19 2.46 -6.07
C PRO A 33 -10.04 3.25 -7.39
N ALA A 34 -10.13 4.59 -7.33
CA ALA A 34 -9.93 5.49 -8.46
C ALA A 34 -9.36 6.82 -7.97
N LEU A 35 -8.62 7.50 -8.86
CA LEU A 35 -8.11 8.85 -8.60
C LEU A 35 -9.08 9.90 -9.15
N THR A 36 -9.25 11.01 -8.43
CA THR A 36 -9.86 12.23 -8.99
C THR A 36 -8.96 12.82 -10.07
N ALA A 37 -9.44 13.76 -10.89
CA ALA A 37 -8.65 14.33 -11.98
C ALA A 37 -7.43 15.12 -11.48
N GLU A 38 -7.53 15.70 -10.29
CA GLU A 38 -6.54 16.60 -9.68
C GLU A 38 -5.55 15.87 -8.76
N ALA A 39 -5.82 14.60 -8.42
CA ALA A 39 -5.01 13.86 -7.46
C ALA A 39 -3.61 13.53 -8.02
N MET A 40 -2.58 13.95 -7.27
CA MET A 40 -1.22 13.44 -7.42
C MET A 40 -0.94 12.40 -6.34
N PRO A 41 -0.96 11.09 -6.64
CA PRO A 41 -0.82 10.08 -5.58
C PRO A 41 0.59 10.11 -5.00
N LEU A 42 0.68 10.04 -3.66
CA LEU A 42 1.93 9.78 -2.95
C LEU A 42 2.31 8.30 -3.00
N GLY A 43 1.29 7.44 -2.95
CA GLY A 43 1.35 5.98 -3.02
C GLY A 43 -0.07 5.43 -3.14
N LEU A 44 -0.21 4.10 -3.15
CA LEU A 44 -1.49 3.41 -3.14
C LEU A 44 -1.74 2.82 -1.74
N PRO A 45 -2.51 3.49 -0.87
CA PRO A 45 -2.92 2.91 0.39
C PRO A 45 -3.91 1.76 0.17
N VAL A 46 -3.65 0.64 0.85
CA VAL A 46 -4.49 -0.55 0.86
C VAL A 46 -4.77 -0.98 2.30
N TYR A 47 -5.97 -1.47 2.57
CA TYR A 47 -6.26 -2.22 3.78
C TYR A 47 -5.86 -3.69 3.61
N ILE A 48 -5.20 -4.23 4.63
CA ILE A 48 -4.85 -5.64 4.76
C ILE A 48 -5.94 -6.36 5.56
N SER A 49 -6.26 -7.59 5.16
CA SER A 49 -7.21 -8.47 5.86
C SER A 49 -6.68 -9.89 5.96
N GLY A 50 -7.18 -10.64 6.93
CA GLY A 50 -6.84 -12.05 7.16
C GLY A 50 -5.47 -12.30 7.79
N ILE A 51 -4.59 -11.30 7.87
CA ILE A 51 -3.26 -11.38 8.49
C ILE A 51 -2.88 -10.05 9.15
N SER A 52 -1.82 -10.05 9.95
CA SER A 52 -1.23 -8.82 10.51
C SER A 52 -0.56 -7.97 9.41
N ARG A 53 -0.89 -6.67 9.37
CA ARG A 53 -0.25 -5.67 8.50
C ARG A 53 1.23 -5.52 8.82
N ASP A 54 1.59 -5.50 10.10
CA ASP A 54 2.97 -5.33 10.55
C ASP A 54 3.83 -6.55 10.19
N TRP A 55 3.26 -7.75 10.29
CA TRP A 55 3.93 -8.97 9.84
C TRP A 55 4.21 -8.92 8.33
N LEU A 56 3.21 -8.55 7.52
CA LEU A 56 3.39 -8.42 6.08
C LEU A 56 4.46 -7.38 5.75
N TRP A 57 4.44 -6.24 6.45
CA TRP A 57 5.44 -5.18 6.28
C TRP A 57 6.86 -5.65 6.58
N ASP A 58 7.06 -6.40 7.68
CA ASP A 58 8.36 -6.98 8.06
C ASP A 58 8.86 -8.02 7.04
N GLU A 59 7.98 -8.93 6.58
CA GLU A 59 8.33 -9.93 5.57
C GLU A 59 8.69 -9.32 4.21
N LEU A 60 7.97 -8.28 3.80
CA LEU A 60 8.29 -7.51 2.61
C LEU A 60 9.64 -6.79 2.74
N GLY A 61 9.93 -6.23 3.92
CA GLY A 61 11.23 -5.64 4.24
C GLY A 61 12.38 -6.63 4.09
N LYS A 62 12.23 -7.86 4.63
CA LYS A 62 13.21 -8.95 4.48
C LYS A 62 13.40 -9.37 3.02
N ALA A 63 12.35 -9.28 2.21
CA ALA A 63 12.39 -9.53 0.77
C ALA A 63 12.92 -8.35 -0.06
N GLY A 64 13.35 -7.25 0.58
CA GLY A 64 13.89 -6.06 -0.09
C GLY A 64 12.83 -5.10 -0.64
N ILE A 65 11.57 -5.25 -0.22
CA ILE A 65 10.44 -4.39 -0.61
C ILE A 65 10.13 -3.44 0.55
N GLY A 66 10.72 -2.25 0.49
CA GLY A 66 10.47 -1.18 1.47
C GLY A 66 9.14 -0.48 1.21
N LEU A 67 8.18 -0.65 2.12
CA LEU A 67 6.88 0.03 2.09
C LEU A 67 6.69 0.96 3.28
N THR A 68 5.70 1.84 3.21
CA THR A 68 5.44 2.83 4.26
C THR A 68 4.13 2.54 4.99
N ILE A 69 4.19 2.63 6.31
CA ILE A 69 3.02 2.62 7.18
C ILE A 69 2.66 4.08 7.51
N HIS A 70 1.48 4.50 7.08
CA HIS A 70 0.87 5.77 7.49
C HIS A 70 -0.38 5.42 8.32
N TRP A 71 -0.48 5.69 9.61
CA TRP A 71 0.51 6.21 10.56
C TRP A 71 0.83 5.10 11.58
N GLN A 72 2.12 4.80 11.76
CA GLN A 72 2.56 3.62 12.51
C GLN A 72 2.14 3.62 13.98
N ASP A 73 2.12 4.79 14.61
CA ASP A 73 1.91 4.88 16.07
C ASP A 73 0.43 5.02 16.48
N ILE A 74 -0.50 5.24 15.54
CA ILE A 74 -1.93 5.42 15.86
C ILE A 74 -2.50 4.23 16.66
N PRO A 75 -2.24 2.96 16.30
CA PRO A 75 -2.79 1.83 17.05
C PRO A 75 -2.31 1.72 18.51
N HIS A 76 -1.27 2.47 18.87
CA HIS A 76 -0.67 2.46 20.21
C HIS A 76 -0.81 3.80 20.93
N ASP A 77 -1.48 4.79 20.32
CA ASP A 77 -1.67 6.11 20.91
C ASP A 77 -2.84 6.10 21.90
N PRO A 78 -2.59 6.24 23.21
CA PRO A 78 -3.64 6.18 24.23
C PRO A 78 -4.71 7.26 24.06
N ARG A 79 -4.42 8.35 23.34
CA ARG A 79 -5.38 9.43 23.07
C ARG A 79 -6.45 9.02 22.05
N LEU A 80 -6.19 7.97 21.26
CA LEU A 80 -7.05 7.51 20.18
C LEU A 80 -7.71 6.15 20.48
N ASN A 81 -7.36 5.51 21.59
CA ASN A 81 -7.86 4.19 21.96
C ASN A 81 -9.38 4.13 22.16
N GLU A 82 -10.04 5.26 22.38
CA GLU A 82 -11.50 5.34 22.50
C GLU A 82 -12.22 5.30 21.12
N ASP A 83 -11.51 5.56 20.02
CA ASP A 83 -12.04 5.46 18.66
C ASP A 83 -11.54 4.17 17.99
N ALA A 84 -12.33 3.10 18.16
CA ALA A 84 -12.05 1.79 17.59
C ALA A 84 -11.93 1.83 16.05
N THR A 85 -12.63 2.75 15.37
CA THR A 85 -12.61 2.86 13.91
C THR A 85 -11.24 3.38 13.44
N ILE A 86 -10.73 4.43 14.09
CA ILE A 86 -9.41 4.99 13.78
C ILE A 86 -8.31 3.95 14.02
N VAL A 87 -8.35 3.26 15.16
CA VAL A 87 -7.38 2.23 15.53
C VAL A 87 -7.41 1.08 14.52
N GLU A 88 -8.60 0.60 14.13
CA GLU A 88 -8.74 -0.47 13.14
C GLU A 88 -8.19 -0.05 11.77
N MET A 89 -8.60 1.12 11.26
CA MET A 89 -8.15 1.63 9.96
C MET A 89 -6.62 1.76 9.92
N ALA A 90 -6.01 2.36 10.94
CA ALA A 90 -4.57 2.56 11.00
C ALA A 90 -3.80 1.24 11.18
N GLY A 91 -4.33 0.29 11.95
CA GLY A 91 -3.72 -1.03 12.17
C GLY A 91 -3.70 -1.90 10.91
N ARG A 92 -4.56 -1.60 9.92
CA ARG A 92 -4.71 -2.40 8.70
C ARG A 92 -4.15 -1.74 7.45
N MET A 93 -3.82 -0.45 7.48
CA MET A 93 -3.41 0.28 6.28
C MET A 93 -1.92 0.11 5.96
N LEU A 94 -1.59 -0.17 4.70
CA LEU A 94 -0.21 -0.19 4.19
C LEU A 94 -0.16 0.60 2.87
N THR A 95 0.89 1.40 2.65
CA THR A 95 1.02 2.20 1.42
C THR A 95 2.00 1.56 0.46
N LEU A 96 1.49 1.12 -0.70
CA LEU A 96 2.30 0.61 -1.80
C LEU A 96 2.93 1.76 -2.59
N VAL A 97 4.13 1.56 -3.13
CA VAL A 97 4.89 2.61 -3.82
C VAL A 97 4.49 2.70 -5.30
N CYS A 98 4.14 3.91 -5.76
CA CYS A 98 3.80 4.20 -7.16
C CYS A 98 4.38 5.53 -7.65
N ASP A 99 5.52 5.97 -7.09
CA ASP A 99 6.14 7.23 -7.47
C ASP A 99 6.67 7.23 -8.92
N GLN A 100 7.01 8.40 -9.46
CA GLN A 100 7.41 8.56 -10.86
C GLN A 100 8.69 7.80 -11.27
N ARG A 101 9.52 7.40 -10.31
CA ARG A 101 10.77 6.66 -10.53
C ARG A 101 10.57 5.16 -10.44
N THR A 102 9.46 4.70 -9.87
CA THR A 102 9.13 3.28 -9.79
C THR A 102 8.75 2.77 -11.17
N SER A 103 9.52 1.79 -11.66
CA SER A 103 9.29 1.14 -12.95
C SER A 103 8.18 0.09 -12.87
N ARG A 104 7.60 -0.26 -14.02
CA ARG A 104 6.61 -1.35 -14.13
C ARG A 104 7.13 -2.66 -13.53
N LYS A 105 8.37 -3.05 -13.85
CA LYS A 105 9.01 -4.26 -13.32
C LYS A 105 9.11 -4.25 -11.78
N GLN A 106 9.38 -3.08 -11.17
CA GLN A 106 9.41 -2.96 -9.70
C GLN A 106 8.01 -3.11 -9.09
N MET A 107 6.98 -2.53 -9.71
CA MET A 107 5.59 -2.70 -9.26
C MET A 107 5.13 -4.15 -9.38
N ASP A 108 5.44 -4.81 -10.50
CA ASP A 108 5.11 -6.23 -10.71
C ASP A 108 5.82 -7.10 -9.67
N ASN A 109 7.11 -6.86 -9.41
CA ASN A 109 7.88 -7.58 -8.38
C ASN A 109 7.31 -7.35 -6.98
N MET A 110 6.91 -6.12 -6.65
CA MET A 110 6.26 -5.80 -5.38
C MET A 110 4.93 -6.56 -5.24
N ALA A 111 4.06 -6.51 -6.24
CA ALA A 111 2.76 -7.20 -6.21
C ALA A 111 2.91 -8.72 -6.08
N GLU A 112 3.83 -9.34 -6.83
CA GLU A 112 4.10 -10.78 -6.73
C GLU A 112 4.71 -11.17 -5.38
N THR A 113 5.60 -10.34 -4.82
CA THR A 113 6.16 -10.59 -3.49
C THR A 113 5.07 -10.53 -2.42
N VAL A 114 4.19 -9.52 -2.48
CA VAL A 114 3.02 -9.43 -1.58
C VAL A 114 2.17 -10.68 -1.68
N LYS A 115 1.84 -11.12 -2.89
CA LYS A 115 1.05 -12.33 -3.13
C LYS A 115 1.73 -13.60 -2.58
N CYS A 116 3.06 -13.68 -2.67
CA CYS A 116 3.82 -14.79 -2.12
C CYS A 116 3.82 -14.78 -0.59
N CYS A 117 4.04 -13.63 0.05
CA CYS A 117 3.94 -13.50 1.51
C CYS A 117 2.55 -13.87 2.01
N LEU A 118 1.49 -13.39 1.36
CA LEU A 118 0.11 -13.70 1.73
C LEU A 118 -0.25 -15.19 1.60
N ARG A 119 0.33 -15.89 0.63
CA ARG A 119 0.15 -17.35 0.48
C ARG A 119 0.90 -18.16 1.53
N ASN A 120 2.05 -17.65 1.99
CA ASN A 120 2.90 -18.33 2.95
C ASN A 120 2.51 -18.03 4.40
N ALA A 121 1.72 -16.98 4.62
CA ALA A 121 1.04 -16.76 5.87
C ALA A 121 0.13 -17.97 6.13
N GLY A 122 0.45 -18.76 7.16
CA GLY A 122 -0.50 -19.75 7.66
C GLY A 122 -1.82 -19.09 8.04
N PRO A 123 -2.93 -19.86 8.15
CA PRO A 123 -4.18 -19.29 8.64
C PRO A 123 -3.95 -18.62 10.01
N ALA A 124 -4.44 -17.38 10.14
CA ALA A 124 -4.44 -16.63 11.39
C ALA A 124 -5.29 -17.32 12.46
#